data_AF-A0A2T6E7E1-F1
#
_entry.id   AF-A0A2T6E7E1-F1
#
_cell.length_a   1.000
_cell.length_b   1.000
_cell.length_c   1.000
_cell.angle_alpha   90.00
_cell.angle_beta   90.00
_cell.angle_gamma   90.00
#
_symmetry.space_group_name_H-M   'P 1'
#
loop_
_entity.id
_entity.type
_entity.pdbx_description
1 polymer ?
#
loop_
_entity_poly.entity_id
_entity_poly.type
_entity_poly.pdbx_seq_one_letter_code
_entity_poly.pdbx_strand_id
1 'polypeptide(L)' 'MRSAKILCAILLAVMAWLLAFGNNQSTVLTFMAWRTPALPLFVWLLGTLFVGVLIGLILGRLVGRRRAGR' A
#
# COMPACT_ATOMS: atom_id res chain seq x y z
N MET A 1 17.85 10.00 6.77
CA MET A 1 16.58 10.04 6.00
C MET A 1 16.15 8.68 5.41
N ARG A 2 17.04 7.87 4.80
CA ARG A 2 16.66 6.53 4.29
C ARG A 2 16.15 5.58 5.39
N SER A 3 16.83 5.57 6.52
CA SER A 3 16.52 4.70 7.67
C SER A 3 15.13 5.00 8.27
N ALA A 4 14.76 6.29 8.37
CA ALA A 4 13.44 6.70 8.84
C ALA A 4 12.30 6.25 7.91
N LYS A 5 12.53 6.27 6.59
CA LYS A 5 11.54 5.80 5.61
C LYS A 5 11.32 4.29 5.70
N ILE A 6 12.42 3.54 5.88
CA ILE A 6 12.37 2.09 6.06
C ILE A 6 11.64 1.74 7.36
N LEU A 7 11.98 2.41 8.46
CA LEU A 7 11.34 2.21 9.75
C LEU A 7 9.83 2.51 9.70
N CYS A 8 9.44 3.58 9.02
CA CYS A 8 8.04 3.94 8.84
C CYS A 8 7.27 2.88 8.01
N ALA A 9 7.88 2.37 6.93
CA ALA A 9 7.29 1.29 6.13
C ALA A 9 7.11 -0.01 6.93
N ILE A 10 8.10 -0.35 7.76
CA ILE A 10 8.04 -1.54 8.64
C ILE A 10 6.92 -1.38 9.68
N LEU A 11 6.82 -0.21 10.33
CA LEU A 11 5.76 0.08 11.29
C LEU A 11 4.37 -0.04 10.67
N LEU A 12 4.18 0.50 9.46
CA LEU A 12 2.91 0.39 8.74
C LEU A 12 2.57 -1.05 8.38
N ALA A 13 3.56 -1.85 7.97
CA ALA A 13 3.35 -3.26 7.65
C ALA A 13 2.96 -4.08 8.90
N VAL A 14 3.65 -3.87 10.02
CA VAL A 14 3.35 -4.54 11.29
C VAL A 14 1.98 -4.15 11.80
N MET A 15 1.62 -2.87 11.73
CA MET A 15 0.32 -2.39 12.19
C MET A 15 -0.82 -2.94 11.32
N ALA A 16 -0.63 -3.00 10.00
CA ALA A 16 -1.58 -3.64 9.09
C ALA A 16 -1.73 -5.14 9.37
N TRP A 17 -0.65 -5.85 9.69
CA TRP A 17 -0.68 -7.26 10.07
C TRP A 17 -1.45 -7.51 11.38
N LEU A 18 -1.22 -6.69 12.41
CA LEU A 18 -1.90 -6.83 13.70
C LEU A 18 -3.41 -6.57 13.58
N LEU A 19 -3.80 -5.57 12.80
CA LEU A 19 -5.21 -5.26 12.52
C LEU A 19 -5.89 -6.35 11.68
N ALA A 20 -5.15 -6.98 10.77
CA ALA A 20 -5.64 -8.07 9.94
C ALA A 20 -6.03 -9.31 10.76
N PHE A 21 -5.14 -9.70 11.68
CA PHE A 21 -5.28 -10.96 12.40
C PHE A 21 -6.48 -10.96 13.37
N GLY A 22 -6.75 -9.82 14.00
CA GLY A 22 -7.89 -9.67 14.91
C GLY A 22 -9.23 -9.47 14.20
N ASN A 23 -9.23 -9.16 12.90
CA ASN A 23 -10.43 -8.71 12.19
C ASN A 23 -10.53 -9.33 10.79
N ASN A 24 -10.58 -10.67 10.73
CA ASN A 24 -10.73 -11.48 9.50
C ASN A 24 -12.12 -11.38 8.85
N GLN A 25 -12.68 -10.17 8.78
CA GLN A 25 -13.96 -9.91 8.18
C GLN A 25 -13.85 -9.95 6.66
N SER A 26 -14.59 -10.86 6.03
CA SER A 26 -14.70 -10.95 4.57
C SER A 26 -15.44 -9.72 4.03
N THR A 27 -14.82 -9.03 3.07
CA THR A 27 -15.32 -7.77 2.52
C THR A 27 -15.31 -7.82 0.99
N VAL A 28 -16.36 -7.28 0.39
CA VAL A 28 -16.49 -7.09 -1.07
C VAL A 28 -16.35 -5.59 -1.35
N LEU A 29 -15.46 -5.22 -2.27
CA LEU A 29 -15.42 -3.86 -2.80
C LEU A 29 -16.36 -3.76 -3.99
N THR A 30 -17.15 -2.71 -4.00
CA THR A 30 -18.05 -2.38 -5.12
C THR A 30 -17.61 -1.04 -5.69
N PHE A 31 -17.39 -1.01 -7.00
CA PHE A 31 -17.09 0.22 -7.74
C PHE A 31 -17.88 0.24 -9.04
N MET A 32 -18.82 1.18 -9.17
CA MET A 32 -19.74 1.24 -10.30
C MET A 32 -20.46 -0.13 -10.49
N ALA A 33 -20.35 -0.75 -11.67
CA ALA A 33 -20.91 -2.08 -11.95
C ALA A 33 -19.96 -3.23 -11.58
N TRP A 34 -18.76 -2.94 -11.08
CA TRP A 34 -17.73 -3.95 -10.80
C TRP A 34 -17.77 -4.33 -9.33
N ARG A 35 -17.73 -5.64 -9.07
CA ARG A 35 -17.56 -6.23 -7.74
C ARG A 35 -16.32 -7.09 -7.70
N THR A 36 -15.60 -7.00 -6.59
CA THR A 36 -14.47 -7.87 -6.34
C THR A 36 -14.90 -9.19 -5.67
N PRO A 37 -14.07 -10.24 -5.74
CA PRO A 37 -14.26 -11.43 -4.91
C PRO A 37 -14.26 -11.07 -3.41
N ALA A 38 -15.03 -11.81 -2.60
CA ALA A 38 -15.00 -11.64 -1.15
C ALA A 38 -13.65 -12.11 -0.60
N LEU A 39 -12.87 -11.17 -0.08
CA LEU A 39 -11.58 -11.43 0.57
C LEU A 39 -11.53 -10.70 1.91
N PRO A 40 -10.72 -11.15 2.87
CA PRO A 40 -10.53 -10.42 4.11
C PRO A 40 -10.08 -8.97 3.85
N LEU A 41 -10.63 -8.02 4.61
CA LEU A 41 -10.36 -6.59 4.44
C LEU A 41 -8.86 -6.26 4.38
N PHE A 42 -8.05 -6.96 5.16
CA PHE A 42 -6.61 -6.74 5.20
C PHE A 42 -5.91 -7.00 3.87
N VAL A 43 -6.40 -7.95 3.06
CA VAL A 43 -5.83 -8.26 1.74
C VAL A 43 -5.96 -7.04 0.83
N TRP A 44 -7.13 -6.41 0.86
CA TRP A 44 -7.41 -5.18 0.11
C TRP A 44 -6.58 -4.00 0.61
N LEU A 45 -6.46 -3.82 1.92
CA LEU A 45 -5.70 -2.71 2.51
C LEU A 45 -4.19 -2.85 2.24
N LEU A 46 -3.63 -4.05 2.42
CA LEU A 46 -2.22 -4.32 2.11
C LEU A 46 -1.94 -4.20 0.61
N GLY A 47 -2.84 -4.72 -0.24
CA GLY A 47 -2.73 -4.62 -1.69
C GLY A 47 -2.71 -3.16 -2.16
N THR A 48 -3.63 -2.34 -1.67
CA THR A 48 -3.69 -0.91 -2.01
C THR A 48 -2.50 -0.12 -1.47
N LEU A 49 -2.05 -0.39 -0.24
CA LEU A 49 -0.85 0.20 0.33
C LEU A 49 0.38 -0.12 -0.54
N PHE A 50 0.56 -1.39 -0.91
CA PHE A 50 1.67 -1.84 -1.74
C PHE A 50 1.66 -1.15 -3.11
N VAL A 51 0.51 -1.09 -3.78
CA VAL A 51 0.33 -0.37 -5.05
C VAL A 51 0.66 1.11 -4.90
N GLY A 52 0.18 1.77 -3.84
CA GLY A 52 0.47 3.18 -3.57
C GLY A 52 1.96 3.46 -3.36
N VAL A 53 2.66 2.58 -2.61
CA VAL A 53 4.12 2.67 -2.41
C VAL A 53 4.86 2.50 -3.73
N LEU A 54 4.48 1.51 -4.55
CA LEU A 54 5.07 1.32 -5.87
C LEU A 54 4.90 2.55 -6.77
N ILE A 55 3.69 3.11 -6.81
CA ILE A 55 3.41 4.34 -7.56
C ILE A 55 4.31 5.49 -7.05
N GLY A 56 4.39 5.68 -5.73
CA GLY A 56 5.23 6.71 -5.13
C GLY A 56 6.72 6.55 -5.47
N LEU A 57 7.23 5.32 -5.48
CA LEU A 57 8.62 5.03 -5.87
C LEU A 57 8.88 5.30 -7.36
N ILE A 58 7.96 4.91 -8.23
CA ILE A 58 8.04 5.14 -9.67
C ILE A 58 8.03 6.65 -9.94
N LEU A 59 7.06 7.38 -9.40
CA LEU A 59 6.94 8.83 -9.57
C LEU A 59 8.16 9.56 -9.00
N GLY A 60 8.63 9.17 -7.81
CA GLY A 60 9.82 9.75 -7.20
C GLY A 60 11.08 9.57 -8.06
N ARG A 61 11.25 8.42 -8.72
CA ARG A 61 12.35 8.19 -9.66
C ARG A 61 12.22 9.03 -10.94
N LEU A 62 11.03 9.13 -11.51
CA LEU A 62 10.78 9.92 -12.73
C LEU A 62 11.08 11.41 -12.51
N VAL A 63 10.64 11.97 -11.37
CA VAL A 63 10.90 13.37 -11.00
C VAL A 63 12.38 13.60 -10.68
N GLY A 64 13.01 12.68 -9.93
CA GLY A 64 14.44 12.78 -9.59
C GLY A 64 15.36 12.77 -10.81
N ARG A 65 15.04 11.97 -11.83
CA ARG A 65 15.80 11.92 -13.10
C ARG A 65 15.81 13.25 -13.86
N ARG A 66 14.74 14.05 -13.78
CA ARG A 66 14.69 15.37 -14.44
C ARG A 66 15.60 16.42 -13.79
N ARG A 67 16.00 16.21 -12.53
CA ARG A 67 16.81 17.16 -11.75
C ARG A 67 18.31 16.88 -11.82
N ALA A 68 18.71 15.66 -12.18
CA ALA A 68 20.12 15.27 -12.36
C ALA A 68 20.63 15.44 -13.81
N GLY A 69 19.73 15.69 -14.77
CA GLY A 69 20.06 15.97 -16.17
C GLY A 69 20.09 17.46 -16.53
N ARG A 70 20.10 18.36 -15.52
CA ARG A 70 20.39 19.78 -15.66
C ARG A 70 21.60 20.12 -14.79
#